data_AF-A0A3B9EUP5-F1
#
_entry.id   AF-A0A3B9EUP5-F1
#
_cell.length_a   1.000
_cell.length_b   1.000
_cell.length_c   1.000
_cell.angle_alpha   90.00
_cell.angle_beta   90.00
_cell.angle_gamma   90.00
#
_symmetry.space_group_name_H-M   'P 1'
#
loop_
_entity.id
_entity.type
_entity.pdbx_description
1 polymer ?
#
loop_
_entity_poly.entity_id
_entity_poly.type
_entity_poly.pdbx_seq_one_letter_code
_entity_poly.pdbx_strand_id
1 'polypeptide(L)'
;MDEIPSSGENSSRAKEATITRVSGMYEDYFLDYASYVILERAVPALNDGFKPVQRRILHAMREMEDGRYHKVANIIGQTMKYHPHGDASIGDALVQVGQKDLLIDTQGNWGN
;
A
#
# COMPACT_ATOMS: atom_id res chain seq x y z
N MET A 1 -9.04 65.26 7.81
CA MET A 1 -10.23 64.45 8.12
C MET A 1 -10.92 64.12 6.81
N ASP A 2 -11.01 62.89 6.30
CA ASP A 2 -10.58 61.58 6.79
C ASP A 2 -10.46 60.60 5.61
N GLU A 3 -9.35 59.86 5.62
CA GLU A 3 -9.16 58.44 5.29
C GLU A 3 -9.60 57.79 3.96
N ILE A 4 -8.61 57.17 3.31
CA ILE A 4 -8.70 56.02 2.39
C ILE A 4 -8.65 54.74 3.23
N PRO A 5 -9.47 53.71 2.94
CA PRO A 5 -8.95 52.37 2.64
C PRO A 5 -9.80 51.68 1.54
N SER A 6 -9.42 50.62 0.84
CA SER A 6 -8.22 49.77 0.81
C SER A 6 -8.34 48.94 -0.47
N SER A 7 -7.19 48.76 -1.12
CA SER A 7 -6.87 47.68 -2.06
C SER A 7 -7.62 46.37 -1.81
N GLY A 8 -8.39 45.93 -2.80
CA GLY A 8 -8.75 44.52 -2.99
C GLY A 8 -7.73 43.90 -3.94
N GLU A 9 -6.66 43.35 -3.35
CA GLU A 9 -5.54 42.72 -4.03
C GLU A 9 -6.01 41.60 -4.96
N ASN A 10 -5.57 41.71 -6.21
CA ASN A 10 -5.65 40.69 -7.25
C ASN A 10 -4.70 39.53 -6.87
N SER A 11 -5.09 38.68 -5.91
CA SER A 11 -4.31 37.50 -5.52
C SER A 11 -4.61 36.30 -6.44
N SER A 12 -4.46 36.49 -7.75
CA SER A 12 -4.09 35.39 -8.65
C SER A 12 -2.57 35.27 -8.61
N ARG A 13 -2.06 34.66 -7.54
CA ARG A 13 -0.65 34.30 -7.43
C ARG A 13 -0.37 33.22 -8.47
N ALA A 14 -0.12 33.65 -9.70
CA ALA A 14 0.43 32.83 -10.75
C ALA A 14 1.67 32.16 -10.15
N LYS A 15 1.62 30.83 -10.03
CA LYS A 15 2.78 30.04 -9.63
C LYS A 15 3.86 30.32 -10.66
N GLU A 16 4.82 31.18 -10.32
CA GLU A 16 6.04 31.35 -11.10
C GLU A 16 6.63 29.96 -11.31
N ALA A 17 6.74 29.56 -12.57
CA ALA A 17 7.31 28.28 -12.93
C ALA A 17 8.79 28.27 -12.53
N THR A 18 9.08 27.73 -11.34
CA THR A 18 10.44 27.55 -10.85
C THR A 18 11.12 26.52 -11.73
N ILE A 19 12.14 26.93 -12.49
CA ILE A 19 12.96 26.02 -13.30
C ILE A 19 13.69 25.08 -12.34
N THR A 20 13.12 23.91 -12.12
CA THR A 20 13.68 22.89 -11.22
C THR A 20 14.63 22.02 -12.04
N ARG A 21 15.89 21.90 -11.59
CA ARG A 21 16.89 21.07 -12.27
C ARG A 21 16.48 19.61 -12.18
N VAL A 22 16.63 18.88 -13.28
CA VAL A 22 16.34 17.45 -13.38
C VAL A 22 17.05 16.65 -12.27
N SER A 23 18.30 17.01 -11.94
CA SER A 23 19.06 16.36 -10.86
C SER A 23 18.36 16.41 -9.49
N GLY A 24 17.76 17.57 -9.14
CA GLY A 24 17.03 17.71 -7.87
C GLY A 24 15.75 16.89 -7.86
N MET A 25 15.00 16.89 -8.98
CA MET A 25 13.80 16.05 -9.11
C MET A 25 14.11 14.56 -8.96
N TYR A 26 15.24 14.09 -9.51
CA TYR A 26 15.64 12.68 -9.39
C TYR A 26 15.97 12.28 -7.96
N GLU A 27 16.70 13.13 -7.23
CA GLU A 27 17.03 12.88 -5.83
C GLU A 27 15.76 12.77 -4.98
N ASP A 28 14.85 13.73 -5.10
CA ASP A 28 13.60 13.76 -4.34
C ASP A 28 12.70 12.57 -4.68
N TYR A 29 12.44 12.31 -5.96
CA TYR A 29 11.58 11.19 -6.38
C TYR A 29 12.16 9.83 -6.02
N PHE A 30 13.48 9.69 -6.11
CA PHE A 30 14.15 8.46 -5.71
C PHE A 30 14.02 8.25 -4.20
N LEU A 31 14.25 9.28 -3.40
CA LEU A 31 14.17 9.19 -1.94
C LEU A 31 12.75 8.88 -1.47
N ASP A 32 11.74 9.53 -2.07
CA ASP A 32 10.33 9.29 -1.79
C ASP A 32 9.92 7.84 -2.13
N TYR A 33 10.31 7.36 -3.31
CA TYR A 33 9.99 5.99 -3.71
C TYR A 33 10.73 4.96 -2.85
N ALA A 34 12.02 5.20 -2.56
CA ALA A 34 12.83 4.31 -1.73
C ALA A 34 12.26 4.20 -0.31
N SER A 35 11.91 5.33 0.31
CA SER A 35 11.31 5.35 1.65
C SER A 35 9.98 4.58 1.69
N TYR A 36 9.11 4.79 0.69
CA TYR A 36 7.86 4.05 0.54
C TYR A 36 8.08 2.55 0.42
N VAL A 37 9.02 2.11 -0.43
CA VAL A 37 9.29 0.67 -0.61
C VAL A 37 9.80 0.02 0.67
N ILE A 38 10.68 0.71 1.43
CA ILE A 38 11.23 0.18 2.68
C ILE A 38 10.12 0.00 3.72
N LEU A 39 9.34 1.06 3.97
CA LEU A 39 8.37 1.09 5.05
C LEU A 39 7.05 0.36 4.73
N GLU A 40 6.54 0.49 3.50
CA GLU A 40 5.20 0.02 3.13
C GLU A 40 5.21 -1.29 2.31
N ARG A 41 6.38 -1.88 2.05
CA ARG A 41 6.46 -3.15 1.30
C ARG A 41 7.47 -4.15 1.87
N ALA A 42 8.70 -3.73 2.10
CA ALA A 42 9.81 -4.65 2.33
C ALA A 42 9.93 -5.09 3.79
N VAL A 43 9.87 -4.15 4.73
CA VAL A 43 10.16 -4.39 6.14
C VAL A 43 8.87 -4.76 6.90
N PRO A 44 8.86 -5.86 7.67
CA PRO A 44 7.72 -6.21 8.53
C PRO A 44 7.55 -5.23 9.69
N ALA A 45 6.33 -5.06 10.19
CA ALA A 45 6.11 -4.21 11.34
C ALA A 45 6.58 -4.90 12.64
N LEU A 46 7.04 -4.10 13.61
CA LEU A 46 7.63 -4.62 14.86
C LEU A 46 6.60 -5.33 15.76
N ASN A 47 5.35 -4.88 15.72
CA ASN A 47 4.28 -5.34 16.59
C ASN A 47 3.76 -6.74 16.23
N ASP A 48 3.66 -7.05 14.94
CA ASP A 48 3.07 -8.30 14.44
C ASP A 48 4.04 -9.15 13.60
N GLY A 49 5.17 -8.59 13.17
CA GLY A 49 6.13 -9.27 12.32
C GLY A 49 5.63 -9.52 10.89
N PHE A 50 4.51 -8.91 10.47
CA PHE A 50 3.94 -9.09 9.14
C PHE A 50 4.29 -7.95 8.19
N LYS A 51 4.52 -8.31 6.93
CA LYS A 51 4.54 -7.34 5.82
C LYS A 51 3.11 -6.82 5.56
N PRO A 52 2.96 -5.61 5.00
CA PRO A 52 1.64 -5.02 4.75
C PRO A 52 0.70 -5.90 3.91
N VAL A 53 1.22 -6.63 2.91
CA VAL A 53 0.42 -7.57 2.10
C VAL A 53 -0.14 -8.73 2.94
N GLN A 54 0.67 -9.30 3.83
CA GLN A 54 0.29 -10.43 4.67
C GLN A 54 -0.82 -10.04 5.66
N ARG A 55 -0.71 -8.84 6.25
CA ARG A 55 -1.74 -8.29 7.14
C ARG A 55 -3.08 -8.12 6.42
N ARG A 56 -3.06 -7.61 5.19
CA ARG A 56 -4.27 -7.39 4.38
C ARG A 56 -4.92 -8.73 3.98
N ILE A 57 -4.13 -9.75 3.65
CA ILE A 57 -4.61 -11.11 3.39
C ILE A 57 -5.33 -11.68 4.63
N LEU A 58 -4.68 -11.62 5.81
CA LEU A 58 -5.26 -12.14 7.05
C LEU A 58 -6.54 -11.38 7.45
N HIS A 59 -6.58 -10.06 7.21
CA HIS A 59 -7.78 -9.26 7.44
C HIS A 59 -8.93 -9.69 6.52
N ALA A 60 -8.68 -9.84 5.23
CA ALA A 60 -9.70 -10.31 4.27
C ALA A 60 -10.20 -11.72 4.61
N MET A 61 -9.32 -12.62 5.03
CA MET A 61 -9.70 -13.96 5.48
C MET A 61 -10.60 -13.92 6.71
N ARG A 62 -10.29 -13.07 7.69
CA ARG A 62 -11.11 -12.90 8.90
C ARG A 62 -12.51 -12.36 8.58
N GLU A 63 -12.64 -11.44 7.62
CA GLU A 63 -13.96 -10.93 7.22
C GLU A 63 -14.81 -11.94 6.45
N MET A 64 -14.16 -12.88 5.76
CA MET A 64 -14.83 -13.94 5.00
C MET A 64 -15.11 -15.19 5.84
N GLU A 65 -14.56 -15.29 7.05
CA GLU A 65 -14.56 -16.51 7.85
C GLU A 65 -15.98 -17.01 8.16
N ASP A 66 -16.34 -18.15 7.58
CA ASP A 66 -17.63 -18.84 7.78
C ASP A 66 -17.48 -20.29 8.27
N GLY A 67 -16.25 -20.71 8.58
CA GLY A 67 -15.89 -22.07 9.01
C GLY A 67 -15.73 -23.09 7.87
N ARG A 68 -15.82 -22.66 6.60
CA ARG A 68 -15.61 -23.52 5.43
C ARG A 68 -14.36 -23.10 4.66
N TYR A 69 -13.86 -24.01 3.83
CA TYR A 69 -12.79 -23.66 2.89
C TYR A 69 -13.32 -22.75 1.78
N HIS A 70 -12.58 -21.67 1.54
CA HIS A 70 -12.82 -20.78 0.41
C HIS A 70 -11.83 -21.02 -0.71
N LYS A 71 -12.28 -20.80 -1.95
CA LYS A 71 -11.37 -20.78 -3.11
C LYS A 71 -10.36 -19.65 -2.94
N VAL A 72 -9.09 -19.97 -3.17
CA VAL A 72 -7.97 -19.00 -3.09
C VAL A 72 -8.24 -17.74 -3.93
N ALA A 73 -8.81 -17.89 -5.13
CA ALA A 73 -9.19 -16.76 -5.98
C ALA A 73 -10.18 -15.78 -5.31
N ASN A 74 -11.09 -16.27 -4.44
CA ASN A 74 -12.02 -15.42 -3.72
C ASN A 74 -11.31 -14.61 -2.63
N ILE A 75 -10.36 -15.24 -1.90
CA ILE A 75 -9.55 -14.56 -0.88
C ILE A 75 -8.69 -13.48 -1.53
N ILE A 76 -8.03 -13.78 -2.66
CA ILE A 76 -7.25 -12.80 -3.43
C ILE A 76 -8.16 -11.66 -3.90
N GLY A 77 -9.35 -12.00 -4.43
CA GLY A 77 -10.37 -11.04 -4.85
C GLY A 77 -10.79 -10.07 -3.75
N GLN A 78 -11.04 -10.56 -2.53
CA GLN A 78 -11.36 -9.68 -1.40
C GLN A 78 -10.15 -8.87 -0.94
N THR A 79 -8.96 -9.46 -0.92
CA THR A 79 -7.73 -8.77 -0.52
C THR A 79 -7.40 -7.59 -1.43
N MET A 80 -7.73 -7.66 -2.72
CA MET A 80 -7.53 -6.55 -3.67
C MET A 80 -8.27 -5.27 -3.27
N LYS A 81 -9.36 -5.35 -2.49
CA LYS A 81 -10.03 -4.16 -1.94
C LYS A 81 -9.13 -3.36 -1.00
N TYR A 82 -8.20 -4.04 -0.32
CA TYR A 82 -7.26 -3.46 0.65
C TYR A 82 -5.84 -3.32 0.10
N HIS A 83 -5.52 -4.06 -0.96
CA HIS A 83 -4.19 -4.08 -1.57
C HIS A 83 -4.28 -3.67 -3.04
N PRO A 84 -4.04 -2.39 -3.38
CA PRO A 84 -4.16 -1.86 -4.73
C PRO A 84 -2.95 -2.23 -5.61
N HIS A 85 -2.59 -3.50 -5.62
CA HIS A 85 -1.52 -4.08 -6.42
C HIS A 85 -2.00 -5.40 -7.04
N GLY A 86 -1.26 -5.91 -8.02
CA GLY A 86 -1.68 -7.06 -8.81
C GLY A 86 -1.98 -8.32 -7.98
N ASP A 87 -2.96 -9.09 -8.44
CA ASP A 87 -3.39 -10.37 -7.89
C ASP A 87 -2.22 -11.36 -7.73
N ALA A 88 -1.29 -11.39 -8.68
CA ALA A 88 -0.09 -12.23 -8.61
C ALA A 88 0.72 -12.01 -7.33
N SER A 89 0.95 -10.75 -6.93
CA SER A 89 1.74 -10.43 -5.73
C SER A 89 1.06 -10.86 -4.43
N ILE A 90 -0.28 -10.86 -4.42
CA ILE A 90 -1.10 -11.33 -3.29
C ILE A 90 -1.08 -12.86 -3.25
N GLY A 91 -1.22 -13.50 -4.41
CA GLY A 91 -1.14 -14.96 -4.55
C GLY A 91 0.18 -15.52 -4.06
N ASP A 92 1.30 -14.95 -4.51
CA ASP A 92 2.65 -15.37 -4.08
C ASP A 92 2.84 -15.22 -2.57
N ALA A 93 2.39 -14.10 -2.01
CA ALA A 93 2.46 -13.86 -0.56
C ALA A 93 1.58 -14.84 0.23
N LEU A 94 0.38 -15.17 -0.27
CA LEU A 94 -0.53 -16.12 0.34
C LEU A 94 0.07 -17.54 0.34
N VAL A 95 0.64 -17.97 -0.80
CA VAL A 95 1.30 -19.28 -0.90
C VAL A 95 2.47 -19.37 0.09
N GLN A 96 3.33 -18.36 0.17
CA GLN A 96 4.45 -18.34 1.13
C GLN A 96 4.03 -18.39 2.60
N VAL A 97 2.87 -17.81 2.96
CA VAL A 97 2.35 -17.88 4.33
C VAL A 97 1.69 -19.24 4.58
N GLY A 98 0.94 -19.77 3.60
CA GLY A 98 0.30 -21.08 3.69
C GLY A 98 1.30 -22.23 3.83
N GLN A 99 2.41 -22.19 3.08
CA GLN A 99 3.48 -23.19 3.16
C GLN A 99 4.12 -23.34 4.54
N LYS A 100 4.02 -22.32 5.40
CA LYS A 100 4.59 -22.37 6.76
C LYS A 100 3.74 -23.20 7.71
N ASP A 101 2.49 -23.50 7.36
CA ASP A 101 1.55 -24.29 8.17
C ASP A 101 1.39 -23.77 9.62
N LEU A 102 1.44 -22.44 9.78
CA LEU A 102 1.34 -21.79 11.10
C LEU A 102 -0.02 -21.13 11.36
N LEU A 103 -0.57 -20.46 10.34
CA LEU A 103 -1.71 -19.54 10.50
C LEU A 103 -2.87 -19.81 9.56
N ILE A 104 -2.62 -20.52 8.46
CA ILE A 104 -3.58 -20.76 7.39
C ILE A 104 -3.66 -22.25 7.19
N ASP A 105 -4.84 -22.82 7.41
CA ASP A 105 -5.13 -24.19 7.00
C ASP A 105 -5.32 -24.23 5.48
N THR A 106 -4.58 -25.12 4.82
CA THR A 106 -4.45 -25.16 3.37
C THR A 106 -4.91 -26.49 2.81
N GLN A 107 -5.68 -26.44 1.70
CA GLN A 107 -6.12 -27.62 0.96
C GLN A 107 -5.58 -27.56 -0.47
N GLY A 108 -5.02 -28.69 -0.94
CA GLY A 108 -4.51 -28.84 -2.31
C GLY A 108 -2.99 -28.78 -2.38
N ASN A 109 -2.46 -28.48 -3.57
CA ASN A 109 -1.01 -28.34 -3.77
C ASN A 109 -0.58 -26.88 -3.54
N TRP A 110 0.26 -26.66 -2.52
CA TRP A 110 0.77 -25.35 -2.14
C TRP A 110 2.28 -25.20 -2.42
N GLY A 111 2.86 -26.08 -3.23
CA GLY A 111 4.30 -26.17 -3.45
C GLY A 111 5.01 -26.95 -2.33
N ASN A 112 6.27 -27.31 -2.58
CA ASN A 112 7.12 -28.03 -1.63
C ASN A 112 8.09 -27.09 -0.93
#